data_AF-A0A7S0CKR4-F1
#
_entry.id   AF-A0A7S0CKR4-F1
#
_cell.length_a   1.000
_cell.length_b   1.000
_cell.length_c   1.000
_cell.angle_alpha   90.00
_cell.angle_beta   90.00
_cell.angle_gamma   90.00
#
_symmetry.space_group_name_H-M   'P 1'
#
loop_
_entity.id
_entity.type
_entity.pdbx_description
1 polymer ?
#
loop_
_entity_poly.entity_id
_entity_poly.type
_entity_poly.pdbx_seq_one_letter_code
_entity_poly.pdbx_strand_id
1 'polypeptide(L)'
;AIALAPPPPDLMVANHRDHNSKVSTNGLSRLLTQRAVQQVMFYQGVQNDEVMARWLGEFMQKEPESCLSPDFHGVDALPLPSSAAYICGLLSLPITLLSVRRPALRPPGGSRNNPYTKDAAFDEIAVEVSGQFLAESIMKMRTTVAQEWLQDLKIFVSEDDALRKRHAVAIQAGVAGSKANDDAKKMNEANSHPAFEVGRLSSGGGRSSPFRKASYDLLKLLATRTAMDCVLAENSKLLSNKSSRQWLLRFWGGRRDGFHGHSTWTQGGGDPGASDSLLLAL
;
A
#
# COMPACT_ATOMS: atom_id res chain seq x y z
N ALA A 1 6.73 -14.86 23.17
CA ALA A 1 7.52 -13.64 22.96
C ALA A 1 8.83 -14.05 22.31
N ILE A 2 9.07 -13.64 21.06
CA ILE A 2 10.37 -13.83 20.41
C ILE A 2 11.25 -12.69 20.95
N ALA A 3 12.28 -13.03 21.71
CA ALA A 3 13.27 -12.05 22.15
C ALA A 3 14.22 -11.79 20.97
N LEU A 4 13.91 -10.77 20.17
CA LEU A 4 14.80 -10.32 19.10
C LEU A 4 15.94 -9.51 19.71
N ALA A 5 17.18 -9.83 19.34
CA ALA A 5 18.33 -9.02 19.70
C ALA A 5 18.18 -7.61 19.08
N PRO A 6 18.53 -6.53 19.82
CA PRO A 6 18.41 -5.18 19.30
C PRO A 6 19.32 -4.98 18.08
N PRO A 7 18.89 -4.22 17.06
CA PRO A 7 19.71 -3.96 15.88
C PRO A 7 21.00 -3.20 16.25
N PRO A 8 22.10 -3.39 15.49
CA PRO A 8 23.38 -2.76 15.77
C PRO A 8 23.29 -1.22 15.72
N PRO A 9 24.00 -0.51 16.61
CA PRO A 9 23.82 0.92 16.84
C PRO A 9 24.32 1.87 15.73
N ASP A 10 25.07 1.39 14.73
CA ASP A 10 25.84 2.26 13.82
C ASP A 10 25.14 2.71 12.52
N LEU A 11 23.86 2.36 12.29
CA LEU A 11 23.10 2.86 11.12
C LEU A 11 22.17 4.05 11.45
N MET A 12 22.32 4.64 12.63
CA MET A 12 21.49 5.75 13.12
C MET A 12 21.94 7.10 12.54
N VAL A 13 21.73 7.31 11.23
CA VAL A 13 21.83 8.65 10.64
C VAL A 13 20.56 9.45 10.95
N ALA A 14 20.76 10.70 11.35
CA ALA A 14 19.76 11.62 11.90
C ALA A 14 18.46 11.73 11.07
N ASN A 15 17.33 11.50 11.76
CA ASN A 15 15.98 11.73 11.27
C ASN A 15 15.63 13.22 11.39
N HIS A 16 15.85 14.00 10.33
CA HIS A 16 15.07 15.22 10.11
C HIS A 16 14.00 14.92 9.05
N ARG A 17 12.73 14.87 9.50
CA ARG A 17 11.56 14.81 8.62
C ARG A 17 11.40 16.17 7.94
N ASP A 18 12.14 16.40 6.86
CA ASP A 18 11.86 17.51 5.96
C ASP A 18 10.62 17.16 5.12
N HIS A 19 9.47 17.64 5.58
CA HIS A 19 8.18 17.48 4.92
C HIS A 19 7.95 18.45 3.76
N ASN A 20 8.98 19.13 3.26
CA ASN A 20 8.83 20.16 2.25
C ASN A 20 9.79 20.04 1.06
N SER A 21 9.15 20.04 -0.11
CA SER A 21 9.69 20.31 -1.44
C SER A 21 10.25 19.12 -2.23
N LYS A 22 9.72 19.03 -3.45
CA LYS A 22 9.89 17.98 -4.47
C LYS A 22 9.14 16.71 -4.10
N VAL A 23 8.26 16.30 -5.02
CA VAL A 23 7.87 14.89 -5.15
C VAL A 23 9.16 14.16 -5.42
N SER A 24 9.82 13.76 -4.34
CA SER A 24 11.13 13.18 -4.43
C SER A 24 10.94 11.88 -5.19
N THR A 25 11.78 11.60 -6.17
CA THR A 25 11.95 10.25 -6.74
C THR A 25 12.04 9.18 -5.63
N ASN A 26 12.44 9.59 -4.42
CA ASN A 26 12.37 8.79 -3.20
C ASN A 26 10.94 8.32 -2.86
N GLY A 27 9.89 9.14 -3.00
CA GLY A 27 8.50 8.78 -2.68
C GLY A 27 7.98 7.61 -3.52
N LEU A 28 8.16 7.67 -4.84
CA LEU A 28 7.77 6.58 -5.73
C LEU A 28 8.62 5.32 -5.49
N SER A 29 9.93 5.46 -5.34
CA SER A 29 10.81 4.32 -5.07
C SER A 29 10.53 3.67 -3.71
N ARG A 30 10.18 4.46 -2.69
CA ARG A 30 9.75 3.98 -1.37
C ARG A 30 8.45 3.22 -1.49
N LEU A 31 7.43 3.78 -2.14
CA LEU A 31 6.15 3.11 -2.34
C LEU A 31 6.36 1.78 -3.07
N LEU A 32 7.15 1.77 -4.13
CA LEU A 32 7.45 0.56 -4.88
C LEU A 32 8.12 -0.51 -3.99
N THR A 33 9.06 -0.09 -3.13
CA THR A 33 9.75 -0.99 -2.20
C THR A 33 8.78 -1.51 -1.14
N GLN A 34 7.96 -0.64 -0.56
CA GLN A 34 6.92 -1.01 0.40
C GLN A 34 5.97 -2.05 -0.19
N ARG A 35 5.43 -1.81 -1.40
CA ARG A 35 4.51 -2.75 -2.05
C ARG A 35 5.18 -4.08 -2.36
N ALA A 36 6.44 -4.06 -2.80
CA ALA A 36 7.20 -5.28 -3.02
C ALA A 36 7.42 -6.08 -1.72
N VAL A 37 7.73 -5.41 -0.60
CA VAL A 37 7.86 -6.06 0.71
C VAL A 37 6.53 -6.70 1.12
N GLN A 38 5.42 -5.97 1.01
CA GLN A 38 4.08 -6.50 1.35
C GLN A 38 3.70 -7.71 0.50
N GLN A 39 4.05 -7.71 -0.79
CA GLN A 39 3.84 -8.87 -1.66
C GLN A 39 4.72 -10.06 -1.28
N VAL A 40 5.99 -9.82 -0.97
CA VAL A 40 6.88 -10.89 -0.47
C VAL A 40 6.32 -11.48 0.82
N MET A 41 5.89 -10.66 1.78
CA MET A 41 5.26 -11.11 3.03
C MET A 41 4.01 -11.95 2.76
N PHE A 42 3.17 -11.54 1.82
CA PHE A 42 2.00 -12.32 1.42
C PHE A 42 2.38 -13.69 0.85
N TYR A 43 3.35 -13.75 -0.06
CA TYR A 43 3.80 -15.04 -0.61
C TYR A 43 4.42 -15.95 0.45
N GLN A 44 5.17 -15.41 1.41
CA GLN A 44 5.66 -16.16 2.55
C GLN A 44 4.50 -16.73 3.39
N GLY A 45 3.46 -15.93 3.63
CA GLY A 45 2.24 -16.39 4.29
C GLY A 45 1.55 -17.54 3.54
N VAL A 46 1.43 -17.46 2.21
CA VAL A 46 0.86 -18.55 1.38
C VAL A 46 1.70 -19.81 1.43
N GLN A 47 3.02 -19.69 1.61
CA GLN A 47 3.95 -20.81 1.76
C GLN A 47 3.99 -21.38 3.19
N ASN A 48 3.15 -20.89 4.11
CA ASN A 48 3.15 -21.21 5.54
C ASN A 48 4.46 -20.82 6.26
N ASP A 49 5.17 -19.81 5.75
CA ASP A 49 6.32 -19.20 6.43
C ASP A 49 5.92 -17.89 7.11
N GLU A 50 5.01 -18.01 8.09
CA GLU A 50 4.56 -16.87 8.90
C GLU A 50 5.70 -16.22 9.70
N VAL A 51 6.75 -16.99 10.02
CA VAL A 51 7.90 -16.51 10.78
C VAL A 51 8.66 -15.49 9.94
N MET A 52 8.97 -15.84 8.70
CA MET A 52 9.66 -14.94 7.77
C MET A 52 8.82 -13.71 7.45
N ALA A 53 7.50 -13.89 7.22
CA ALA A 53 6.58 -12.79 7.00
C ALA A 53 6.56 -11.81 8.20
N ARG A 54 6.43 -12.34 9.43
CA ARG A 54 6.41 -11.54 10.66
C ARG A 54 7.73 -10.82 10.87
N TRP A 55 8.85 -11.54 10.75
CA TRP A 55 10.19 -10.97 10.91
C TRP A 55 10.44 -9.83 9.91
N LEU A 56 10.04 -10.02 8.64
CA LEU A 56 10.19 -9.00 7.62
C LEU A 56 9.29 -7.78 7.88
N GLY A 57 8.10 -8.02 8.44
CA GLY A 57 7.26 -6.95 8.96
C GLY A 57 8.04 -6.14 9.99
N GLU A 58 8.48 -6.77 11.08
CA GLU A 58 9.17 -6.18 12.24
C GLU A 58 10.54 -5.56 11.92
N PHE A 59 11.13 -5.88 10.78
CA PHE A 59 12.46 -5.42 10.40
C PHE A 59 12.58 -3.87 10.42
N MET A 60 13.51 -3.39 11.25
CA MET A 60 13.84 -1.97 11.47
C MET A 60 12.68 -1.10 11.99
N GLN A 61 11.64 -1.70 12.55
CA GLN A 61 10.65 -0.96 13.31
C GLN A 61 11.26 -0.51 14.64
N LYS A 62 11.04 0.77 14.97
CA LYS A 62 11.37 1.33 16.29
C LYS A 62 10.23 1.16 17.28
N GLU A 63 9.00 1.18 16.78
CA GLU A 63 7.77 1.14 17.56
C GLU A 63 6.89 -0.03 17.10
N PRO A 64 6.33 -0.84 18.01
CA PRO A 64 5.55 -2.04 17.68
C PRO A 64 4.24 -1.73 16.95
N GLU A 65 3.71 -0.51 17.05
CA GLU A 65 2.45 -0.11 16.42
C GLU A 65 2.62 0.31 14.94
N SER A 66 3.86 0.56 14.50
CA SER A 66 4.14 1.02 13.13
C SER A 66 4.39 -0.16 12.18
N CYS A 67 3.64 -1.26 12.35
CA CYS A 67 4.01 -2.49 11.69
C CYS A 67 3.69 -2.52 10.20
N LEU A 68 4.72 -2.70 9.37
CA LEU A 68 4.51 -3.01 7.97
C LEU A 68 3.84 -4.38 7.92
N SER A 69 2.55 -4.41 7.56
CA SER A 69 1.77 -5.63 7.41
C SER A 69 1.38 -5.83 5.95
N PRO A 70 1.02 -7.07 5.55
CA PRO A 70 0.50 -7.33 4.21
C PRO A 70 -0.79 -6.53 3.93
N ASP A 71 -1.56 -6.26 4.99
CA ASP A 71 -2.88 -5.62 4.94
C ASP A 71 -2.83 -4.08 5.06
N PHE A 72 -1.65 -3.52 5.37
CA PHE A 72 -1.48 -2.07 5.45
C PHE A 72 -1.68 -1.43 4.07
N HIS A 73 -2.56 -0.43 3.98
CA HIS A 73 -2.83 0.30 2.74
C HIS A 73 -2.60 1.80 2.91
N GLY A 74 -1.38 2.23 2.58
CA GLY A 74 -0.93 3.62 2.66
C GLY A 74 0.34 3.88 1.87
N VAL A 75 0.74 5.15 1.75
CA VAL A 75 1.85 5.58 0.87
C VAL A 75 3.20 5.77 1.57
N ASP A 76 3.31 5.50 2.88
CA ASP A 76 4.53 5.79 3.65
C ASP A 76 4.76 4.86 4.85
N ALA A 77 4.67 3.54 4.63
CA ALA A 77 4.85 2.53 5.68
C ALA A 77 6.31 2.09 5.87
N LEU A 78 7.20 2.45 4.95
CA LEU A 78 8.59 2.01 5.01
C LEU A 78 9.31 2.76 6.16
N PRO A 79 9.86 2.06 7.16
CA PRO A 79 10.36 2.69 8.40
C PRO A 79 11.59 3.58 8.17
N LEU A 80 12.33 3.35 7.09
CA LEU A 80 13.55 4.09 6.75
C LEU A 80 13.31 5.17 5.71
N PRO A 81 14.09 6.28 5.70
CA PRO A 81 13.91 7.45 4.82
C PRO A 81 14.12 7.17 3.33
N SER A 82 14.77 6.06 2.95
CA SER A 82 14.91 5.68 1.54
C SER A 82 14.75 4.18 1.31
N SER A 83 14.33 3.82 0.10
CA SER A 83 14.30 2.44 -0.41
C SER A 83 15.68 1.79 -0.38
N ALA A 84 16.72 2.53 -0.76
CA ALA A 84 18.09 2.05 -0.75
C ALA A 84 18.55 1.70 0.67
N ALA A 85 18.29 2.57 1.65
CA ALA A 85 18.64 2.30 3.05
C ALA A 85 17.97 1.01 3.55
N TYR A 86 16.72 0.76 3.17
CA TYR A 86 16.00 -0.46 3.56
C TYR A 86 16.64 -1.72 2.97
N ILE A 87 16.93 -1.71 1.66
CA ILE A 87 17.54 -2.86 0.98
C ILE A 87 18.99 -3.08 1.45
N CYS A 88 19.78 -2.02 1.58
CA CYS A 88 21.15 -2.12 2.10
C CYS A 88 21.14 -2.61 3.55
N GLY A 89 20.16 -2.19 4.37
CA GLY A 89 19.97 -2.71 5.73
C GLY A 89 19.80 -4.23 5.73
N LEU A 90 18.92 -4.76 4.87
CA LEU A 90 18.72 -6.21 4.72
C LEU A 90 19.99 -6.93 4.25
N LEU A 91 20.69 -6.38 3.26
CA LEU A 91 21.92 -6.96 2.70
C LEU A 91 23.07 -7.00 3.71
N SER A 92 23.08 -6.06 4.66
CA SER A 92 24.13 -5.94 5.68
C SER A 92 23.91 -6.86 6.86
N LEU A 93 22.73 -7.48 6.98
CA LEU A 93 22.45 -8.40 8.08
C LEU A 93 23.18 -9.74 7.88
N PRO A 94 23.80 -10.28 8.94
CA PRO A 94 24.22 -11.67 8.93
C PRO A 94 23.01 -12.61 8.91
N ILE A 95 23.27 -13.85 8.53
CA ILE A 95 22.29 -14.93 8.68
C ILE A 95 21.90 -15.02 10.16
N THR A 96 20.60 -14.95 10.45
CA THR A 96 20.05 -14.93 11.80
C THR A 96 19.26 -16.21 12.04
N LEU A 97 19.55 -16.92 13.13
CA LEU A 97 18.80 -18.09 13.55
C LEU A 97 17.74 -17.69 14.59
N LEU A 98 16.47 -17.86 14.25
CA LEU A 98 15.34 -17.60 15.13
C LEU A 98 14.87 -18.90 15.77
N SER A 99 14.73 -18.92 17.10
CA SER A 99 14.04 -20.02 17.79
C SER A 99 12.54 -19.76 17.80
N VAL A 100 11.77 -20.64 17.16
CA VAL A 100 10.32 -20.54 17.06
C VAL A 100 9.69 -21.72 17.77
N ARG A 101 8.81 -21.41 18.72
CA ARG A 101 7.95 -22.41 19.37
C ARG A 101 6.72 -22.66 18.52
N ARG A 102 6.55 -23.88 18.03
CA ARG A 102 5.33 -24.35 17.38
C ARG A 102 4.64 -25.37 18.27
N PRO A 103 3.29 -25.43 18.29
CA PRO A 103 2.59 -26.51 18.97
C PRO A 103 3.08 -27.84 18.37
N ALA A 104 3.55 -28.75 19.21
CA ALA A 104 4.00 -30.05 18.75
C ALA A 104 2.86 -30.78 18.04
N LEU A 105 3.17 -31.42 16.91
CA LEU A 105 2.20 -32.27 16.22
C LEU A 105 1.78 -33.37 17.20
N ARG A 106 0.48 -33.45 17.50
CA ARG A 106 -0.04 -34.49 18.39
C ARG A 106 0.34 -35.85 17.81
N PRO A 107 0.86 -36.78 18.62
CA PRO A 107 1.09 -38.14 18.18
C PRO A 107 -0.20 -38.72 17.58
N PRO A 108 -0.14 -39.36 16.39
CA PRO A 108 -1.30 -39.98 15.79
C PRO A 108 -1.87 -41.04 16.76
N GLY A 109 -3.12 -40.86 17.20
CA GLY A 109 -3.81 -41.78 18.13
C GLY A 109 -4.22 -41.18 19.49
N GLY A 110 -3.87 -39.93 19.80
CA GLY A 110 -4.29 -39.29 21.06
C GLY A 110 -5.75 -38.80 21.04
N SER A 111 -6.59 -39.31 21.95
CA SER A 111 -7.96 -38.80 22.16
C SER A 111 -7.95 -37.35 22.66
N ARG A 112 -8.79 -36.49 22.04
CA ARG A 112 -8.88 -35.05 22.30
C ARG A 112 -9.24 -34.70 23.75
N ASN A 113 -9.81 -35.65 24.49
CA ASN A 113 -10.26 -35.50 25.88
C ASN A 113 -9.36 -36.23 26.90
N ASN A 114 -8.10 -36.53 26.58
CA ASN A 114 -7.23 -37.18 27.54
C ASN A 114 -6.75 -36.18 28.64
N PRO A 115 -7.23 -36.28 29.89
CA PRO A 115 -6.88 -35.36 30.98
C PRO A 115 -5.42 -35.53 31.46
N TYR A 116 -4.71 -36.55 30.98
CA TYR A 116 -3.30 -36.80 31.26
C TYR A 116 -2.35 -36.15 30.25
N THR A 117 -2.85 -35.54 29.17
CA THR A 117 -2.06 -34.67 28.29
C THR A 117 -1.92 -33.31 28.97
N LYS A 118 -1.16 -33.30 30.06
CA LYS A 118 -0.81 -32.08 30.78
C LYS A 118 0.32 -31.44 30.00
N ASP A 119 0.11 -30.19 29.65
CA ASP A 119 0.99 -29.32 28.87
C ASP A 119 0.94 -29.55 27.35
N ALA A 120 0.56 -28.49 26.63
CA ALA A 120 0.78 -28.44 25.19
C ALA A 120 2.29 -28.53 24.97
N ALA A 121 2.78 -29.68 24.52
CA ALA A 121 4.17 -29.80 24.10
C ALA A 121 4.40 -28.79 22.96
N PHE A 122 5.48 -28.04 23.05
CA PHE A 122 5.94 -27.14 22.00
C PHE A 122 7.25 -27.68 21.45
N ASP A 123 7.35 -27.74 20.14
CA ASP A 123 8.60 -28.00 19.45
C ASP A 123 9.31 -26.66 19.24
N GLU A 124 10.57 -26.56 19.68
CA GLU A 124 11.45 -25.44 19.35
C GLU A 124 12.19 -25.77 18.06
N ILE A 125 11.92 -24.99 17.01
CA ILE A 125 12.55 -25.15 15.70
C ILE A 125 13.41 -23.92 15.44
N ALA A 126 14.67 -24.15 15.03
CA ALA A 126 15.53 -23.09 14.53
C ALA A 126 15.15 -22.77 13.08
N VAL A 127 14.76 -21.52 12.82
CA VAL A 127 14.46 -20.99 11.50
C VAL A 127 15.58 -20.05 11.09
N GLU A 128 16.18 -20.31 9.94
CA GLU A 128 17.24 -19.47 9.38
C GLU A 128 16.64 -18.33 8.55
N VAL A 129 17.04 -17.10 8.87
CA VAL A 129 16.65 -15.88 8.16
C VAL A 129 17.88 -15.28 7.51
N SER A 130 17.88 -15.23 6.17
CA SER A 130 18.90 -14.56 5.37
C SER A 130 18.37 -13.23 4.84
N GLY A 131 18.90 -12.12 5.36
CA GLY A 131 18.56 -10.77 4.88
C GLY A 131 18.90 -10.56 3.41
N GLN A 132 19.99 -11.17 2.93
CA GLN A 132 20.38 -11.13 1.52
C GLN A 132 19.34 -11.78 0.60
N PHE A 133 18.87 -12.98 0.96
CA PHE A 133 17.82 -13.68 0.21
C PHE A 133 16.51 -12.88 0.16
N LEU A 134 16.12 -12.26 1.28
CA LEU A 134 14.94 -11.39 1.33
C LEU A 134 15.11 -10.14 0.46
N ALA A 135 16.27 -9.49 0.53
CA ALA A 135 16.58 -8.32 -0.30
C ALA A 135 16.49 -8.65 -1.80
N GLU A 136 17.07 -9.78 -2.23
CA GLU A 136 16.95 -10.25 -3.62
C GLU A 136 15.51 -10.51 -4.03
N SER A 137 14.74 -11.17 -3.17
CA SER A 137 13.32 -11.45 -3.41
C SER A 137 12.51 -10.16 -3.55
N ILE A 138 12.75 -9.17 -2.68
CA ILE A 138 12.13 -7.85 -2.75
C ILE A 138 12.53 -7.13 -4.04
N MET A 139 13.80 -7.15 -4.44
CA MET A 139 14.24 -6.52 -5.68
C MET A 139 13.59 -7.15 -6.92
N LYS A 140 13.47 -8.48 -6.98
CA LYS A 140 12.72 -9.19 -8.03
C LYS A 140 11.26 -8.77 -8.03
N MET A 141 10.62 -8.72 -6.87
CA MET A 141 9.22 -8.32 -6.74
C MET A 141 8.99 -6.86 -7.13
N ARG A 142 9.92 -5.96 -6.80
CA ARG A 142 9.88 -4.56 -7.25
C ARG A 142 9.83 -4.46 -8.77
N THR A 143 10.59 -5.29 -9.49
CA THR A 143 10.55 -5.31 -10.95
C THR A 143 9.17 -5.72 -11.46
N THR A 144 8.58 -6.78 -10.88
CA THR A 144 7.22 -7.22 -11.23
C THR A 144 6.19 -6.12 -11.00
N VAL A 145 6.17 -5.52 -9.80
CA VAL A 145 5.22 -4.44 -9.47
C VAL A 145 5.42 -3.22 -10.38
N ALA A 146 6.67 -2.86 -10.70
CA ALA A 146 6.95 -1.75 -11.59
C ALA A 146 6.43 -2.00 -13.02
N GLN A 147 6.56 -3.23 -13.53
CA GLN A 147 6.01 -3.60 -14.83
C GLN A 147 4.49 -3.51 -14.87
N GLU A 148 3.81 -3.93 -13.79
CA GLU A 148 2.36 -3.77 -13.66
C GLU A 148 1.97 -2.29 -13.63
N TRP A 149 2.66 -1.47 -12.84
CA TRP A 149 2.40 -0.03 -12.77
C TRP A 149 2.55 0.67 -14.12
N LEU A 150 3.52 0.27 -14.95
CA LEU A 150 3.67 0.83 -16.29
C LEU A 150 2.45 0.56 -17.18
N GLN A 151 1.76 -0.57 -16.97
CA GLN A 151 0.50 -0.85 -17.65
C GLN A 151 -0.63 -0.04 -17.03
N ASP A 152 -0.69 -0.02 -15.69
CA ASP A 152 -1.77 0.59 -14.94
C ASP A 152 -1.82 2.11 -15.11
N LEU A 153 -0.67 2.78 -15.20
CA LEU A 153 -0.58 4.22 -15.46
C LEU A 153 -1.25 4.65 -16.76
N LYS A 154 -1.37 3.75 -17.75
CA LYS A 154 -2.08 4.05 -19.01
C LYS A 154 -3.59 4.23 -18.80
N ILE A 155 -4.12 3.70 -17.71
CA ILE A 155 -5.54 3.74 -17.38
C ILE A 155 -5.92 5.09 -16.78
N PHE A 156 -4.97 5.81 -16.16
CA PHE A 156 -5.22 7.10 -15.50
C PHE A 156 -5.90 8.10 -16.45
N VAL A 157 -5.42 8.21 -17.69
CA VAL A 157 -5.98 9.15 -18.67
C VAL A 157 -7.46 8.83 -18.94
N SER A 158 -7.79 7.54 -19.08
CA SER A 158 -9.17 7.11 -19.30
C SER A 158 -10.06 7.31 -18.07
N GLU A 159 -9.52 7.17 -16.86
CA GLU A 159 -10.23 7.49 -15.62
C GLU A 159 -10.51 8.97 -15.49
N ASP A 160 -9.51 9.82 -15.76
CA ASP A 160 -9.66 11.27 -15.71
C ASP A 160 -10.70 11.74 -16.72
N ASP A 161 -10.70 11.19 -17.93
CA ASP A 161 -11.70 11.50 -18.96
C ASP A 161 -13.11 11.05 -18.55
N ALA A 162 -13.24 9.88 -17.91
CA ALA A 162 -14.50 9.41 -17.37
C ALA A 162 -14.99 10.32 -16.23
N LEU A 163 -14.10 10.75 -15.34
CA LEU A 163 -14.41 11.67 -14.24
C LEU A 163 -14.88 13.03 -14.76
N ARG A 164 -14.19 13.60 -15.76
CA ARG A 164 -14.62 14.85 -16.40
C ARG A 164 -16.00 14.73 -17.02
N LYS A 165 -16.30 13.62 -17.70
CA LYS A 165 -17.62 13.35 -18.28
C LYS A 165 -18.70 13.25 -17.19
N ARG A 166 -18.44 12.52 -16.10
CA ARG A 166 -19.35 12.41 -14.94
C ARG A 166 -19.66 13.78 -14.35
N HIS A 167 -18.62 14.58 -14.12
CA HIS A 167 -18.77 15.93 -13.57
C HIS A 167 -19.55 16.86 -14.50
N ALA A 168 -19.30 16.81 -15.82
CA ALA A 168 -20.05 17.60 -16.80
C ALA A 168 -21.55 17.24 -16.81
N VAL A 169 -21.88 15.95 -16.74
CA VAL A 169 -23.27 15.47 -16.62
C VAL A 169 -23.91 15.94 -15.31
N ALA A 170 -23.18 15.86 -14.19
CA ALA A 170 -23.68 16.30 -12.89
C ALA A 170 -24.00 17.80 -12.85
N ILE A 171 -23.14 18.65 -13.44
CA ILE A 171 -23.43 20.09 -13.58
C ILE A 171 -24.67 20.31 -14.44
N GLN A 172 -24.78 19.63 -15.58
CA GLN A 172 -25.93 19.78 -16.48
C GLN A 172 -27.24 19.38 -15.79
N ALA A 173 -27.24 18.28 -15.03
CA ALA A 173 -28.39 17.83 -14.26
C ALA A 173 -28.76 18.78 -13.10
N GLY A 174 -27.78 19.46 -12.50
CA GLY A 174 -28.01 20.47 -11.47
C GLY A 174 -28.52 21.82 -12.01
N VAL A 175 -28.20 22.16 -13.25
CA VAL A 175 -28.58 23.43 -13.91
C VAL A 175 -29.89 23.32 -14.68
N ALA A 176 -30.14 22.18 -15.33
CA ALA A 176 -31.39 21.92 -16.04
C ALA A 176 -32.35 21.21 -15.09
N GLY A 177 -33.42 21.90 -14.66
CA GLY A 177 -34.51 21.29 -13.89
C GLY A 177 -35.16 20.11 -14.64
N SER A 178 -34.57 18.92 -14.45
CA SER A 178 -35.07 17.55 -14.64
C SER A 178 -35.72 17.16 -15.98
N LYS A 179 -34.99 16.37 -16.78
CA LYS A 179 -35.55 15.22 -17.51
C LYS A 179 -35.02 13.93 -16.87
N ALA A 180 -35.59 13.59 -15.71
CA ALA A 180 -35.13 12.53 -14.80
C ALA A 180 -34.74 11.18 -15.44
N ASN A 181 -35.39 10.74 -16.53
CA ASN A 181 -35.14 9.42 -17.13
C ASN A 181 -33.89 9.35 -18.02
N ASP A 182 -33.60 10.37 -18.81
CA ASP A 182 -32.42 10.36 -19.70
C ASP A 182 -31.13 10.64 -18.90
N ASP A 183 -31.24 11.49 -17.88
CA ASP A 183 -30.12 11.81 -17.00
C ASP A 183 -29.75 10.63 -16.10
N ALA A 184 -30.72 9.87 -15.59
CA ALA A 184 -30.47 8.66 -14.81
C ALA A 184 -29.75 7.57 -15.63
N LYS A 185 -30.13 7.38 -16.91
CA LYS A 185 -29.44 6.42 -17.80
C LYS A 185 -28.01 6.85 -18.10
N LYS A 186 -27.78 8.13 -18.42
CA LYS A 186 -26.44 8.68 -18.66
C LYS A 186 -25.56 8.65 -17.41
N MET A 187 -26.14 8.92 -16.23
CA MET A 187 -25.43 8.85 -14.96
C MET A 187 -25.09 7.39 -14.61
N ASN A 188 -25.99 6.44 -14.90
CA ASN A 188 -25.72 5.02 -14.73
C ASN A 188 -24.64 4.52 -15.69
N GLU A 189 -24.67 4.90 -16.97
CA GLU A 189 -23.61 4.60 -17.95
C GLU A 189 -22.27 5.22 -17.55
N ALA A 190 -22.28 6.46 -17.06
CA ALA A 190 -21.08 7.12 -16.56
C ALA A 190 -20.53 6.42 -15.31
N ASN A 191 -21.40 5.92 -14.42
CA ASN A 191 -21.03 5.19 -13.19
C ASN A 191 -20.67 3.71 -13.43
N SER A 192 -21.11 3.10 -14.53
CA SER A 192 -21.04 1.64 -14.78
C SER A 192 -19.63 1.09 -15.05
N HIS A 193 -18.59 1.92 -15.06
CA HIS A 193 -17.23 1.45 -15.28
C HIS A 193 -16.29 1.95 -14.20
N PRO A 194 -15.90 1.09 -13.23
CA PRO A 194 -14.57 1.25 -12.66
C PRO A 194 -13.58 1.02 -13.81
N ALA A 195 -12.82 2.04 -14.21
CA ALA A 195 -11.89 1.87 -15.33
C ALA A 195 -10.80 0.84 -15.00
N PHE A 196 -10.51 0.64 -13.71
CA PHE A 196 -9.63 -0.40 -13.23
C PHE A 196 -10.38 -1.72 -12.99
N GLU A 197 -10.47 -2.54 -14.03
CA GLU A 197 -10.84 -3.96 -13.92
C GLU A 197 -9.59 -4.82 -14.08
N VAL A 198 -9.15 -5.48 -12.99
CA VAL A 198 -8.00 -6.40 -12.99
C VAL A 198 -8.12 -7.46 -14.10
N GLY A 199 -9.35 -7.90 -14.39
CA GLY A 199 -9.63 -8.86 -15.47
C GLY A 199 -9.34 -8.35 -16.87
N ARG A 200 -9.54 -7.04 -17.14
CA ARG A 200 -9.25 -6.43 -18.46
C ARG A 200 -7.76 -6.27 -18.73
N LEU A 201 -6.96 -6.12 -17.68
CA LEU A 201 -5.50 -5.99 -17.78
C LEU A 201 -4.81 -7.36 -17.84
N SER A 202 -5.52 -8.43 -17.47
CA SER A 202 -5.00 -9.80 -17.45
C SER A 202 -5.23 -10.55 -18.77
N SER A 203 -5.71 -9.88 -19.83
CA SER A 203 -5.97 -10.49 -21.15
C SER A 203 -4.73 -11.11 -21.83
N GLY A 204 -3.52 -10.90 -21.28
CA GLY A 204 -2.27 -11.53 -21.71
C GLY A 204 -1.91 -12.85 -21.02
N GLY A 205 -2.81 -13.46 -20.24
CA GLY A 205 -2.58 -14.78 -19.62
C GLY A 205 -1.62 -14.80 -18.42
N GLY A 206 -1.07 -13.65 -18.04
CA GLY A 206 -0.29 -13.49 -16.81
C GLY A 206 -1.20 -13.32 -15.59
N ARG A 207 -0.97 -14.10 -14.53
CA ARG A 207 -1.60 -13.86 -13.22
C ARG A 207 -1.07 -12.54 -12.66
N SER A 208 -1.97 -11.57 -12.44
CA SER A 208 -1.63 -10.32 -11.76
C SER A 208 -1.11 -10.59 -10.34
N SER A 209 -0.21 -9.74 -9.86
CA SER A 209 0.32 -9.82 -8.50
C SER A 209 -0.79 -9.64 -7.45
N PRO A 210 -0.63 -10.25 -6.27
CA PRO A 210 -1.52 -9.99 -5.15
C PRO A 210 -1.50 -8.49 -4.85
N PHE A 211 -2.68 -7.96 -4.56
CA PHE A 211 -2.88 -6.54 -4.26
C PHE A 211 -2.63 -5.55 -5.42
N ARG A 212 -2.59 -5.97 -6.69
CA ARG A 212 -2.44 -5.05 -7.84
C ARG A 212 -3.44 -3.89 -7.79
N LYS A 213 -4.73 -4.15 -7.51
CA LYS A 213 -5.77 -3.12 -7.33
C LYS A 213 -5.41 -2.13 -6.22
N ALA A 214 -5.08 -2.63 -5.03
CA ALA A 214 -4.68 -1.78 -3.93
C ALA A 214 -3.40 -0.97 -4.26
N SER A 215 -2.45 -1.55 -5.00
CA SER A 215 -1.27 -0.82 -5.47
C SER A 215 -1.63 0.30 -6.44
N TYR A 216 -2.59 0.06 -7.34
CA TYR A 216 -3.12 1.05 -8.26
C TYR A 216 -3.81 2.22 -7.54
N ASP A 217 -4.64 1.93 -6.54
CA ASP A 217 -5.32 2.96 -5.76
C ASP A 217 -4.31 3.87 -5.02
N LEU A 218 -3.24 3.28 -4.46
CA LEU A 218 -2.14 4.05 -3.84
C LEU A 218 -1.35 4.87 -4.88
N LEU A 219 -1.16 4.35 -6.09
CA LEU A 219 -0.51 5.06 -7.17
C LEU A 219 -1.33 6.29 -7.59
N LYS A 220 -2.66 6.15 -7.68
CA LYS A 220 -3.58 7.29 -7.91
C LYS A 220 -3.49 8.32 -6.80
N LEU A 221 -3.54 7.89 -5.54
CA LEU A 221 -3.40 8.80 -4.40
C LEU A 221 -2.08 9.57 -4.44
N LEU A 222 -0.97 8.89 -4.72
CA LEU A 222 0.35 9.51 -4.86
C LEU A 222 0.40 10.50 -6.03
N ALA A 223 -0.17 10.13 -7.17
CA ALA A 223 -0.22 10.98 -8.36
C ALA A 223 -1.09 12.23 -8.14
N THR A 224 -2.28 12.08 -7.55
CA THR A 224 -3.17 13.20 -7.21
C THR A 224 -2.51 14.16 -6.23
N ARG A 225 -1.87 13.63 -5.17
CA ARG A 225 -1.09 14.44 -4.23
C ARG A 225 0.03 15.21 -4.95
N THR A 226 0.78 14.52 -5.79
CA THR A 226 1.87 15.10 -6.58
C THR A 226 1.36 16.23 -7.47
N ALA A 227 0.25 16.01 -8.17
CA ALA A 227 -0.37 16.99 -9.03
C ALA A 227 -0.83 18.23 -8.24
N MET A 228 -1.46 18.04 -7.07
CA MET A 228 -1.88 19.14 -6.20
C MET A 228 -0.69 19.98 -5.70
N ASP A 229 0.38 19.33 -5.26
CA ASP A 229 1.60 20.01 -4.81
C ASP A 229 2.23 20.82 -5.96
N CYS A 230 2.24 20.28 -7.19
CA CYS A 230 2.70 21.00 -8.39
C CYS A 230 1.83 22.21 -8.72
N VAL A 231 0.50 22.06 -8.74
CA VAL A 231 -0.44 23.14 -9.04
C VAL A 231 -0.34 24.26 -7.99
N LEU A 232 -0.16 23.92 -6.71
CA LEU A 232 0.07 24.89 -5.64
C LEU A 232 1.40 25.64 -5.82
N ALA A 233 2.47 24.93 -6.20
CA ALA A 233 3.76 25.54 -6.48
C ALA A 233 3.71 26.48 -7.69
N GLU A 234 2.98 26.14 -8.75
CA GLU A 234 2.80 26.98 -9.93
C GLU A 234 1.93 28.21 -9.65
N ASN A 235 0.80 28.03 -8.96
CA ASN A 235 -0.06 29.15 -8.54
C ASN A 235 0.65 30.12 -7.60
N SER A 236 1.69 29.67 -6.88
CA SER A 236 2.48 30.56 -6.03
C SER A 236 3.24 31.64 -6.82
N LYS A 237 3.54 31.37 -8.10
CA LYS A 237 4.29 32.26 -8.99
C LYS A 237 3.38 33.26 -9.72
N LEU A 238 2.08 32.96 -9.86
CA LEU A 238 1.12 33.79 -10.57
C LEU A 238 0.42 34.77 -9.60
N LEU A 239 0.86 36.03 -9.62
CA LEU A 239 0.37 37.10 -8.73
C LEU A 239 -1.13 37.41 -8.88
N SER A 240 -1.72 37.12 -10.05
CA SER A 240 -3.11 37.41 -10.39
C SER A 240 -4.14 36.49 -9.71
N ASN A 241 -3.72 35.38 -9.12
CA ASN A 241 -4.64 34.30 -8.72
C ASN A 241 -4.74 34.08 -7.19
N LYS A 242 -4.62 35.16 -6.39
CA LYS A 242 -4.60 35.07 -4.91
C LYS A 242 -5.81 34.34 -4.33
N SER A 243 -7.02 34.63 -4.82
CA SER A 243 -8.26 34.00 -4.34
C SER A 243 -8.31 32.50 -4.64
N SER A 244 -7.99 32.10 -5.87
CA SER A 244 -7.95 30.68 -6.26
C SER A 244 -6.88 29.90 -5.51
N ARG A 245 -5.71 30.51 -5.28
CA ARG A 245 -4.65 29.92 -4.46
C ARG A 245 -5.11 29.73 -3.01
N GLN A 246 -5.74 30.73 -2.40
CA GLN A 246 -6.23 30.62 -1.02
C GLN A 246 -7.32 29.57 -0.89
N TRP A 247 -8.22 29.49 -1.86
CA TRP A 247 -9.22 28.42 -1.94
C TRP A 247 -8.54 27.05 -2.04
N LEU A 248 -7.58 26.87 -2.95
CA LEU A 248 -6.89 25.59 -3.15
C LEU A 248 -6.07 25.17 -1.92
N LEU A 249 -5.42 26.11 -1.24
CA LEU A 249 -4.71 25.85 0.02
C LEU A 249 -5.66 25.37 1.12
N ARG A 250 -6.84 25.97 1.26
CA ARG A 250 -7.85 25.53 2.23
C ARG A 250 -8.43 24.17 1.85
N PHE A 251 -8.74 24.00 0.56
CA PHE A 251 -9.27 22.76 0.02
C PHE A 251 -8.32 21.58 0.25
N TRP A 252 -7.04 21.77 -0.10
CA TRP A 252 -5.98 20.79 0.06
C TRP A 252 -5.62 20.57 1.53
N GLY A 253 -5.47 21.64 2.30
CA GLY A 253 -5.09 21.57 3.72
C GLY A 253 -6.08 20.75 4.56
N GLY A 254 -7.39 20.84 4.27
CA GLY A 254 -8.40 20.04 4.97
C GLY A 254 -8.51 18.59 4.51
N ARG A 255 -7.86 18.19 3.40
CA ARG A 255 -7.98 16.85 2.80
C ARG A 255 -6.66 16.09 2.71
N ARG A 256 -5.52 16.77 2.87
CA ARG A 256 -4.17 16.22 2.69
C ARG A 256 -3.96 14.93 3.50
N ASP A 257 -4.46 14.89 4.72
CA ASP A 257 -4.30 13.73 5.61
C ASP A 257 -5.01 12.48 5.08
N GLY A 258 -6.13 12.64 4.36
CA GLY A 258 -6.83 11.55 3.67
C GLY A 258 -5.99 10.88 2.57
N PHE A 259 -5.01 11.60 2.01
CA PHE A 259 -4.08 11.07 1.00
C PHE A 259 -2.89 10.33 1.58
N HIS A 260 -2.73 10.30 2.92
CA HIS A 260 -1.72 9.46 3.57
C HIS A 260 -2.16 8.00 3.71
N GLY A 261 -3.45 7.70 3.48
CA GLY A 261 -4.01 6.35 3.37
C GLY A 261 -3.67 5.51 4.59
N HIS A 262 -4.44 5.63 5.66
CA HIS A 262 -4.35 4.68 6.78
C HIS A 262 -5.64 3.88 6.78
N SER A 263 -5.78 2.97 5.81
CA SER A 263 -6.84 1.97 5.86
C SER A 263 -6.21 0.58 5.97
N THR A 264 -6.77 -0.26 6.81
CA THR A 264 -6.47 -1.69 6.83
C THR A 264 -7.38 -2.36 5.81
N TRP A 265 -6.83 -2.91 4.74
CA TRP A 265 -7.61 -3.74 3.83
C TRP A 265 -7.86 -5.08 4.51
N THR A 266 -9.05 -5.30 5.06
CA THR A 266 -9.46 -6.63 5.51
C THR A 266 -9.78 -7.49 4.29
N GLN A 267 -8.96 -8.51 4.03
CA GLN A 267 -9.30 -9.55 3.05
C GLN A 267 -10.64 -10.19 3.44
N GLY A 268 -11.71 -9.90 2.69
CA GLY A 268 -12.97 -10.66 2.76
C GLY A 268 -14.22 -9.90 3.21
N GLY A 269 -14.17 -8.59 3.45
CA GLY A 269 -15.35 -7.83 3.87
C GLY A 269 -15.36 -6.41 3.29
N GLY A 270 -15.32 -6.30 1.97
CA GLY A 270 -15.39 -4.99 1.32
C GLY A 270 -16.78 -4.40 1.45
N ASP A 271 -16.94 -3.41 2.34
CA ASP A 271 -17.90 -2.34 2.09
C ASP A 271 -17.26 -1.42 1.02
N PRO A 272 -17.78 -1.39 -0.22
CA PRO A 272 -17.22 -0.58 -1.30
C PRO A 272 -17.32 0.95 -1.04
N GLY A 273 -17.99 1.39 0.03
CA GLY A 273 -18.27 2.80 0.28
C GLY A 273 -17.09 3.67 0.74
N ALA A 274 -16.04 3.12 1.34
CA ALA A 274 -15.01 3.95 1.99
C ALA A 274 -14.03 4.60 1.01
N SER A 275 -13.66 3.93 -0.09
CA SER A 275 -12.80 4.51 -1.13
C SER A 275 -13.57 5.44 -2.07
N ASP A 276 -14.84 5.14 -2.35
CA ASP A 276 -15.69 5.96 -3.20
C ASP A 276 -16.13 7.26 -2.51
N SER A 277 -16.25 7.27 -1.18
CA SER A 277 -16.59 8.49 -0.42
C SER A 277 -15.53 9.60 -0.54
N LEU A 278 -14.26 9.24 -0.76
CA LEU A 278 -13.17 10.22 -0.94
C LEU A 278 -13.11 10.74 -2.39
N LEU A 279 -13.51 9.92 -3.37
CA LEU A 279 -13.59 10.29 -4.79
C LEU A 279 -14.88 11.03 -5.16
N LEU A 280 -15.99 10.78 -4.47
CA LEU A 280 -17.26 11.50 -4.63
C LEU A 280 -17.27 12.87 -3.92
N ALA A 281 -16.28 13.13 -3.06
CA ALA A 281 -16.08 14.42 -2.38
C ALA A 281 -15.13 15.37 -3.13
N LEU A 282 -14.64 14.95 -4.31
CA LEU A 282 -13.89 15.74 -5.30
C LEU A 282 -14.82 16.16 -6.45
#